data_AF-A0ABD3QXZ6-F1
#
_entry.id   AF-A0ABD3QXZ6-F1
#
_cell.length_a   1.000
_cell.length_b   1.000
_cell.length_c   1.000
_cell.angle_alpha   90.00
_cell.angle_beta   90.00
_cell.angle_gamma   90.00
#
_symmetry.space_group_name_H-M   'P 1'
#
loop_
_entity.id
_entity.type
_entity.pdbx_description
1 polymer ?
#
loop_
_entity_poly.entity_id
_entity_poly.type
_entity_poly.pdbx_seq_one_letter_code
_entity_poly.pdbx_strand_id
1 'polypeptide(L)'
;MLFSANATRSISIRARTITDRGLPFNTSSIFSKYPPSSSSRHSFSSVAPPTSDANSKKASTNKREIHSESPRLQYGAVSASYFPETKTKSSSSSSETNVMMERFKVTAEVTVSKIFPAGFAWQSSSILADSILGYTPDSMGFALTTGLGDAIGVFAGHCVYFFAKKHVVDSQGSDGKVHIDMEKEVQTGLLLGSAAFFSGTAWQPIVNALQGMELPFFQVFAGTWIGCATAFYFGLRTARTVLSGPLKHVHYPSFENSRTDKSLSLAIGGATGFFVGTDATYLPAENFLLNVVGIHEGMSPVNGCLVAGSSTSLGFLTAQTTLNTIYPTGRLWNDGK
;
A
#
# COMPACT_ATOMS: atom_id res chain seq x y z
N MET A 1 -7.08 43.32 4.70
CA MET A 1 -6.56 41.94 4.70
C MET A 1 -7.44 41.11 5.61
N LEU A 2 -8.43 40.42 5.04
CA LEU A 2 -9.35 39.54 5.75
C LEU A 2 -9.05 38.12 5.28
N PHE A 3 -8.47 37.30 6.15
CA PHE A 3 -8.35 35.87 5.92
C PHE A 3 -9.71 35.23 6.19
N SER A 4 -10.36 34.76 5.13
CA SER A 4 -11.54 33.90 5.20
C SER A 4 -11.09 32.49 5.60
N ALA A 5 -11.72 31.93 6.63
CA ALA A 5 -11.54 30.53 7.00
C ALA A 5 -12.24 29.66 5.94
N ASN A 6 -11.46 29.02 5.04
CA ASN A 6 -11.99 28.02 4.13
C ASN A 6 -12.34 26.74 4.93
N ALA A 7 -13.62 26.42 4.96
CA ALA A 7 -14.12 25.14 5.44
C ALA A 7 -13.57 24.03 4.52
N THR A 8 -12.71 23.18 5.07
CA THR A 8 -12.22 21.95 4.44
C THR A 8 -13.42 21.04 4.17
N ARG A 9 -13.91 21.01 2.92
CA ARG A 9 -14.92 20.03 2.51
C ARG A 9 -14.21 18.68 2.33
N SER A 10 -14.25 17.85 3.37
CA SER A 10 -14.00 16.42 3.25
C SER A 10 -15.18 15.82 2.46
N ILE A 11 -14.94 15.44 1.21
CA ILE A 11 -15.97 14.91 0.31
C ILE A 11 -15.85 13.39 0.34
N SER A 12 -16.72 12.76 1.13
CA SER A 12 -17.05 11.34 1.02
C SER A 12 -17.80 11.14 -0.30
N ILE A 13 -17.33 10.19 -1.12
CA ILE A 13 -18.07 9.66 -2.27
C ILE A 13 -19.26 8.90 -1.70
N ARG A 14 -20.33 9.65 -1.40
CA ARG A 14 -21.55 9.11 -0.82
C ARG A 14 -22.25 8.28 -1.88
N ALA A 15 -22.02 6.97 -1.88
CA ALA A 15 -22.83 6.03 -2.63
C ALA A 15 -24.28 6.19 -2.17
N ARG A 16 -25.11 6.89 -2.97
CA ARG A 16 -26.55 6.94 -2.70
C ARG A 16 -27.10 5.55 -2.93
N THR A 17 -27.48 4.89 -1.84
CA THR A 17 -28.31 3.68 -1.89
C THR A 17 -29.60 4.02 -2.63
N ILE A 18 -29.77 3.49 -3.83
CA ILE A 18 -31.04 3.49 -4.54
C ILE A 18 -31.95 2.48 -3.84
N THR A 19 -32.64 2.92 -2.79
CA THR A 19 -33.89 2.29 -2.35
C THR A 19 -35.04 3.11 -2.91
N ASP A 20 -35.35 2.87 -4.18
CA ASP A 20 -36.61 3.32 -4.76
C ASP A 20 -37.24 2.19 -5.58
N ARG A 21 -37.98 1.34 -4.86
CA ARG A 21 -39.13 0.64 -5.41
C ARG A 21 -40.26 0.82 -4.41
N GLY A 22 -41.09 1.83 -4.69
CA GLY A 22 -42.30 2.10 -3.96
C GLY A 22 -43.25 0.90 -3.94
N LEU A 23 -43.72 0.58 -2.74
CA LEU A 23 -45.03 -0.01 -2.51
C LEU A 23 -45.71 0.83 -1.43
N PRO A 24 -46.97 1.27 -1.62
CA PRO A 24 -47.67 2.05 -0.63
C PRO A 24 -48.22 1.12 0.45
N PHE A 25 -47.56 1.05 1.60
CA PHE A 25 -48.17 0.49 2.81
C PHE A 25 -48.74 1.62 3.66
N ASN A 26 -50.06 1.65 3.67
CA ASN A 26 -50.90 2.48 4.53
C ASN A 26 -51.00 1.81 5.91
N THR A 27 -50.44 2.42 6.95
CA THR A 27 -50.82 2.15 8.34
C THR A 27 -50.83 3.43 9.15
N SER A 28 -52.05 3.86 9.46
CA SER A 28 -52.36 4.89 10.44
C SER A 28 -52.09 4.39 11.87
N SER A 29 -51.48 5.28 12.66
CA SER A 29 -51.58 5.44 14.12
C SER A 29 -50.95 4.37 15.04
N ILE A 30 -50.09 4.81 15.97
CA ILE A 30 -50.35 5.02 17.42
C ILE A 30 -48.98 5.22 18.13
N PHE A 31 -48.97 6.07 19.17
CA PHE A 31 -47.89 6.44 20.12
C PHE A 31 -46.87 7.46 19.64
N SER A 32 -46.37 8.38 20.46
CA SER A 32 -46.82 9.09 21.67
C SER A 32 -45.62 9.96 22.05
N LYS A 33 -45.91 11.26 22.25
CA LYS A 33 -45.13 12.29 22.93
C LYS A 33 -43.87 11.83 23.70
N TYR A 34 -42.71 12.36 23.30
CA TYR A 34 -41.66 12.78 24.23
C TYR A 34 -41.02 14.11 23.76
N PRO A 35 -40.82 15.09 24.66
CA PRO A 35 -40.23 16.40 24.35
C PRO A 35 -38.68 16.36 24.31
N PRO A 36 -38.03 17.39 23.73
CA PRO A 36 -36.58 17.42 23.57
C PRO A 36 -35.86 17.71 24.90
N SER A 37 -34.89 16.86 25.24
CA SER A 37 -34.00 17.09 26.39
C SER A 37 -32.95 18.13 26.06
N SER A 38 -32.87 19.12 26.94
CA SER A 38 -31.98 20.27 26.98
C SER A 38 -30.49 19.94 26.95
N SER A 39 -29.75 20.83 26.28
CA SER A 39 -28.30 20.97 26.28
C SER A 39 -27.69 21.07 27.68
N SER A 40 -26.70 20.24 27.98
CA SER A 40 -25.75 20.44 29.08
C SER A 40 -24.40 20.85 28.51
N ARG A 41 -24.06 22.14 28.68
CA ARG A 41 -22.71 22.67 28.48
C ARG A 41 -21.83 22.20 29.63
N HIS A 42 -20.84 21.36 29.36
CA HIS A 42 -19.74 21.14 30.30
C HIS A 42 -18.67 22.21 30.07
N SER A 43 -18.60 23.16 31.01
CA SER A 43 -17.50 24.11 31.15
C SER A 43 -16.25 23.37 31.60
N PHE A 44 -15.18 23.40 30.79
CA PHE A 44 -13.85 22.98 31.23
C PHE A 44 -13.26 24.08 32.12
N SER A 45 -13.03 23.74 33.39
CA SER A 45 -12.32 24.56 34.37
C SER A 45 -10.84 24.62 34.02
N SER A 46 -10.27 25.82 33.99
CA SER A 46 -8.84 26.05 33.79
C SER A 46 -8.06 25.65 35.04
N VAL A 47 -7.19 24.66 34.92
CA VAL A 47 -6.20 24.33 35.95
C VAL A 47 -4.97 25.21 35.71
N ALA A 48 -4.64 26.02 36.71
CA ALA A 48 -3.44 26.85 36.75
C ALA A 48 -2.16 26.00 36.82
N PRO A 49 -1.02 26.49 36.28
CA PRO A 49 0.26 25.79 36.37
C PRO A 49 0.87 25.92 37.77
N PRO A 50 1.45 24.83 38.34
CA PRO A 50 2.25 24.96 39.55
C PRO A 50 3.60 25.61 39.24
N THR A 51 3.93 26.53 40.14
CA THR A 51 5.15 27.32 40.24
C THR A 51 6.41 26.46 40.41
N SER A 52 7.49 27.01 39.88
CA SER A 52 8.87 26.59 40.01
C SER A 52 9.34 26.51 41.46
N ASP A 53 9.91 25.38 41.86
CA ASP A 53 10.85 25.31 42.97
C ASP A 53 12.20 24.76 42.47
N ALA A 54 13.20 25.61 42.62
CA ALA A 54 14.59 25.31 42.47
C ALA A 54 15.07 24.52 43.70
N ASN A 55 15.72 23.37 43.50
CA ASN A 55 16.74 22.96 44.46
C ASN A 55 17.82 22.03 43.90
N SER A 56 19.02 22.34 44.38
CA SER A 56 20.36 21.90 44.00
C SER A 56 20.69 20.41 44.19
N LYS A 57 21.83 20.01 43.58
CA LYS A 57 22.76 18.89 43.94
C LYS A 57 22.25 17.49 43.54
N LYS A 58 23.06 16.57 43.01
CA LYS A 58 24.51 16.31 43.06
C LYS A 58 24.88 15.50 41.81
N ALA A 59 25.99 15.85 41.15
CA ALA A 59 26.61 15.01 40.16
C ALA A 59 27.20 13.76 40.83
N SER A 60 26.77 12.58 40.39
CA SER A 60 27.37 11.28 40.68
C SER A 60 27.67 10.60 39.35
N THR A 61 28.94 10.64 38.97
CA THR A 61 29.48 10.07 37.74
C THR A 61 29.72 8.56 37.97
N ASN A 62 28.68 7.75 37.80
CA ASN A 62 28.86 6.30 37.70
C ASN A 62 29.18 5.93 36.25
N LYS A 63 30.48 5.80 35.98
CA LYS A 63 31.05 5.31 34.74
C LYS A 63 30.74 3.81 34.64
N ARG A 64 29.65 3.46 33.95
CA ARG A 64 29.29 2.08 33.62
C ARG A 64 30.19 1.62 32.48
N GLU A 65 31.17 0.77 32.78
CA GLU A 65 31.93 0.05 31.76
C GLU A 65 31.02 -0.96 31.08
N ILE A 66 30.53 -0.61 29.90
CA ILE A 66 29.81 -1.52 29.02
C ILE A 66 30.87 -2.34 28.30
N HIS A 67 31.08 -3.57 28.76
CA HIS A 67 31.80 -4.59 28.00
C HIS A 67 31.04 -4.86 26.70
N SER A 68 31.48 -4.20 25.62
CA SER A 68 31.05 -4.48 24.25
C SER A 68 31.86 -5.66 23.72
N GLU A 69 31.55 -6.87 24.20
CA GLU A 69 31.85 -8.07 23.42
C GLU A 69 30.74 -8.23 22.39
N SER A 70 30.96 -7.67 21.21
CA SER A 70 30.10 -7.94 20.05
C SER A 70 30.21 -9.42 19.70
N PRO A 71 29.12 -10.21 19.74
CA PRO A 71 29.15 -11.56 19.22
C PRO A 71 29.52 -11.44 17.74
N ARG A 72 30.65 -12.03 17.34
CA ARG A 72 30.96 -12.31 15.94
C ARG A 72 29.95 -13.34 15.44
N LEU A 73 28.76 -12.86 15.07
CA LEU A 73 27.86 -13.59 14.18
C LEU A 73 28.62 -13.74 12.86
N GLN A 74 29.12 -14.95 12.62
CA GLN A 74 29.58 -15.38 11.30
C GLN A 74 28.37 -15.31 10.36
N TYR A 75 28.16 -14.16 9.73
CA TYR A 75 27.32 -14.05 8.55
C TYR A 75 28.04 -14.79 7.43
N GLY A 76 27.78 -16.08 7.31
CA GLY A 76 27.93 -16.75 6.02
C GLY A 76 27.10 -15.95 5.01
N ALA A 77 27.72 -15.54 3.91
CA ALA A 77 27.03 -14.84 2.83
C ALA A 77 26.03 -15.81 2.19
N VAL A 78 24.83 -15.90 2.78
CA VAL A 78 23.71 -16.63 2.20
C VAL A 78 23.18 -15.73 1.08
N SER A 79 23.41 -16.15 -0.17
CA SER A 79 22.90 -15.48 -1.36
C SER A 79 21.40 -15.26 -1.21
N ALA A 80 20.96 -14.00 -1.23
CA ALA A 80 19.57 -13.62 -1.08
C ALA A 80 18.81 -13.84 -2.41
N SER A 81 18.57 -15.11 -2.77
CA SER A 81 17.83 -15.45 -3.99
C SER A 81 16.33 -15.54 -3.73
N TYR A 82 15.66 -14.40 -3.87
CA TYR A 82 14.20 -14.34 -3.72
C TYR A 82 13.49 -14.85 -4.97
N PHE A 83 14.16 -14.79 -6.11
CA PHE A 83 13.65 -15.24 -7.40
C PHE A 83 14.11 -16.66 -7.71
N PRO A 84 13.41 -17.39 -8.60
CA PRO A 84 13.88 -18.69 -9.06
C PRO A 84 15.30 -18.55 -9.60
N GLU A 85 16.23 -19.36 -9.08
CA GLU A 85 17.60 -19.45 -9.60
C GLU A 85 17.55 -19.83 -11.09
N THR A 86 17.68 -18.83 -11.97
CA THR A 86 17.98 -19.09 -13.37
C THR A 86 19.44 -19.54 -13.46
N LYS A 87 19.66 -20.86 -13.64
CA LYS A 87 20.99 -21.45 -13.86
C LYS A 87 21.74 -20.67 -14.94
N THR A 88 22.77 -19.93 -14.53
CA THR A 88 23.58 -19.08 -15.40
C THR A 88 24.42 -19.94 -16.34
N LYS A 89 23.95 -20.11 -17.58
CA LYS A 89 24.74 -20.70 -18.67
C LYS A 89 25.48 -19.57 -19.37
N SER A 90 26.81 -19.49 -19.20
CA SER A 90 27.65 -18.46 -19.80
C SER A 90 27.83 -18.70 -21.31
N SER A 91 27.09 -17.98 -22.14
CA SER A 91 27.45 -17.77 -23.56
C SER A 91 27.16 -16.33 -23.98
N SER A 92 28.20 -15.66 -24.45
CA SER A 92 28.29 -14.24 -24.78
C SER A 92 27.41 -13.82 -25.96
N SER A 93 26.84 -12.61 -25.86
CA SER A 93 26.06 -11.83 -26.85
C SER A 93 24.56 -12.12 -27.03
N SER A 94 24.06 -13.33 -26.80
CA SER A 94 22.61 -13.61 -26.80
C SER A 94 21.92 -13.31 -25.45
N SER A 95 22.61 -12.60 -24.54
CA SER A 95 22.22 -12.47 -23.13
C SER A 95 21.28 -11.28 -22.85
N GLU A 96 21.50 -10.12 -23.47
CA GLU A 96 20.80 -8.88 -23.08
C GLU A 96 19.31 -8.88 -23.43
N THR A 97 18.94 -9.33 -24.64
CA THR A 97 17.53 -9.44 -25.06
C THR A 97 16.74 -10.38 -24.14
N ASN A 98 17.37 -11.47 -23.70
CA ASN A 98 16.73 -12.43 -22.79
C ASN A 98 16.49 -11.82 -21.40
N VAL A 99 17.42 -11.01 -20.90
CA VAL A 99 17.25 -10.34 -19.59
C VAL A 99 16.09 -9.35 -19.61
N MET A 100 15.96 -8.53 -20.65
CA MET A 100 14.86 -7.57 -20.74
C MET A 100 13.50 -8.26 -20.84
N MET A 101 13.41 -9.35 -21.61
CA MET A 101 12.19 -10.16 -21.70
C MET A 101 11.82 -10.77 -20.35
N GLU A 102 12.77 -11.32 -19.59
CA GLU A 102 12.52 -11.86 -18.26
C GLU A 102 12.07 -10.77 -17.27
N ARG A 103 12.68 -9.56 -17.32
CA ARG A 103 12.22 -8.41 -16.51
C ARG A 103 10.75 -8.10 -16.77
N PHE A 104 10.34 -8.00 -18.03
CA PHE A 104 8.96 -7.69 -18.40
C PHE A 104 7.99 -8.82 -18.03
N LYS A 105 8.41 -10.07 -18.15
CA LYS A 105 7.63 -11.23 -17.70
C LYS A 105 7.39 -11.19 -16.18
N VAL A 106 8.42 -10.94 -15.38
CA VAL A 106 8.27 -10.76 -13.93
C VAL A 106 7.40 -9.54 -13.60
N THR A 107 7.55 -8.44 -14.33
CA THR A 107 6.72 -7.25 -14.18
C THR A 107 5.24 -7.54 -14.46
N ALA A 108 4.92 -8.24 -15.56
CA ALA A 108 3.55 -8.64 -15.90
C ALA A 108 2.97 -9.58 -14.83
N GLU A 109 3.75 -10.56 -14.39
CA GLU A 109 3.37 -11.48 -13.32
C GLU A 109 3.04 -10.75 -12.01
N VAL A 110 3.87 -9.80 -11.57
CA VAL A 110 3.59 -9.00 -10.38
C VAL A 110 2.37 -8.10 -10.56
N THR A 111 2.18 -7.54 -11.75
CA THR A 111 1.03 -6.70 -12.06
C THR A 111 -0.27 -7.46 -11.86
N VAL A 112 -0.39 -8.65 -12.46
CA VAL A 112 -1.60 -9.49 -12.37
C VAL A 112 -1.75 -10.12 -10.99
N SER A 113 -0.66 -10.64 -10.42
CA SER A 113 -0.74 -11.39 -9.15
C SER A 113 -0.86 -10.49 -7.92
N LYS A 114 -0.42 -9.23 -7.95
CA LYS A 114 -0.33 -8.39 -6.75
C LYS A 114 -0.94 -7.01 -6.95
N ILE A 115 -0.49 -6.28 -7.96
CA ILE A 115 -0.81 -4.84 -8.09
C ILE A 115 -2.27 -4.59 -8.45
N PHE A 116 -2.84 -5.39 -9.36
CA PHE A 116 -4.25 -5.30 -9.68
C PHE A 116 -5.12 -5.69 -8.46
N PRO A 117 -4.92 -6.87 -7.83
CA PRO A 117 -5.63 -7.23 -6.61
C PRO A 117 -5.52 -6.20 -5.48
N ALA A 118 -4.35 -5.58 -5.30
CA ALA A 118 -4.09 -4.52 -4.34
C ALA A 118 -5.04 -3.33 -4.52
N GLY A 119 -5.05 -2.72 -5.72
CA GLY A 119 -5.91 -1.57 -6.01
C GLY A 119 -7.39 -1.93 -5.94
N PHE A 120 -7.77 -3.11 -6.42
CA PHE A 120 -9.14 -3.62 -6.32
C PHE A 120 -9.59 -3.77 -4.87
N ALA A 121 -8.77 -4.39 -4.02
CA ALA A 121 -9.11 -4.68 -2.64
C ALA A 121 -9.05 -3.42 -1.76
N TRP A 122 -8.13 -2.49 -2.03
CA TRP A 122 -8.12 -1.18 -1.39
C TRP A 122 -9.45 -0.45 -1.63
N GLN A 123 -9.91 -0.39 -2.89
CA GLN A 123 -11.17 0.26 -3.24
C GLN A 123 -12.39 -0.48 -2.68
N SER A 124 -12.35 -1.81 -2.65
CA SER A 124 -13.40 -2.60 -2.00
C SER A 124 -13.49 -2.30 -0.50
N SER A 125 -12.34 -2.18 0.16
CA SER A 125 -12.25 -1.83 1.58
C SER A 125 -12.63 -0.38 1.86
N SER A 126 -12.42 0.55 0.93
CA SER A 126 -12.86 1.95 1.10
C SER A 126 -14.38 2.06 1.11
N ILE A 127 -15.05 1.30 0.23
CA ILE A 127 -16.51 1.17 0.21
C ILE A 127 -17.01 0.52 1.51
N LEU A 128 -16.36 -0.55 1.98
CA LEU A 128 -16.70 -1.19 3.26
C LEU A 128 -16.54 -0.21 4.44
N ALA A 129 -15.44 0.54 4.47
CA ALA A 129 -15.15 1.50 5.52
C ALA A 129 -16.20 2.63 5.58
N ASP A 130 -16.55 3.22 4.44
CA ASP A 130 -17.53 4.32 4.37
C ASP A 130 -18.97 3.81 4.55
N SER A 131 -19.38 2.81 3.77
CA SER A 131 -20.79 2.42 3.67
C SER A 131 -21.28 1.49 4.78
N ILE A 132 -20.40 0.68 5.39
CA ILE A 132 -20.79 -0.32 6.40
C ILE A 132 -20.26 0.06 7.78
N LEU A 133 -19.00 0.49 7.88
CA LEU A 133 -18.38 0.86 9.16
C LEU A 133 -18.66 2.32 9.55
N GLY A 134 -19.08 3.16 8.60
CA GLY A 134 -19.38 4.58 8.84
C GLY A 134 -18.14 5.42 9.11
N TYR A 135 -16.97 4.97 8.66
CA TYR A 135 -15.72 5.71 8.80
C TYR A 135 -15.64 6.81 7.74
N THR A 136 -15.30 8.02 8.17
CA THR A 136 -15.03 9.13 7.25
C THR A 136 -13.65 8.98 6.61
N PRO A 137 -13.42 9.47 5.38
CA PRO A 137 -12.13 9.35 4.68
C PRO A 137 -10.93 9.99 5.40
N ASP A 138 -11.15 10.90 6.34
CA ASP A 138 -10.12 11.55 7.15
C ASP A 138 -9.82 10.81 8.47
N SER A 139 -10.54 9.73 8.75
CA SER A 139 -10.36 8.95 9.97
C SER A 139 -9.23 7.92 9.87
N MET A 140 -8.58 7.65 11.01
CA MET A 140 -7.61 6.56 11.12
C MET A 140 -8.25 5.18 10.84
N GLY A 141 -9.54 5.00 11.18
CA GLY A 141 -10.26 3.76 10.89
C GLY A 141 -10.39 3.48 9.40
N PHE A 142 -10.67 4.50 8.58
CA PHE A 142 -10.70 4.38 7.13
C PHE A 142 -9.32 4.02 6.56
N ALA A 143 -8.27 4.71 7.00
CA ALA A 143 -6.90 4.45 6.58
C ALA A 143 -6.47 3.00 6.90
N LEU A 144 -6.71 2.52 8.12
CA LEU A 144 -6.36 1.15 8.52
C LEU A 144 -7.17 0.10 7.75
N THR A 145 -8.45 0.34 7.51
CA THR A 145 -9.33 -0.61 6.79
C THR A 145 -8.92 -0.75 5.33
N THR A 146 -8.61 0.36 4.68
CA THR A 146 -8.13 0.37 3.28
C THR A 146 -6.73 -0.23 3.15
N GLY A 147 -5.82 0.09 4.07
CA GLY A 147 -4.51 -0.58 4.16
C GLY A 147 -4.62 -2.09 4.37
N LEU A 148 -5.54 -2.55 5.21
CA LEU A 148 -5.83 -3.98 5.37
C LEU A 148 -6.37 -4.61 4.07
N GLY A 149 -7.24 -3.89 3.34
CA GLY A 149 -7.71 -4.29 2.02
C GLY A 149 -6.56 -4.53 1.04
N ASP A 150 -5.66 -3.56 0.94
CA ASP A 150 -4.46 -3.64 0.09
C ASP A 150 -3.59 -4.87 0.43
N ALA A 151 -3.31 -5.06 1.74
CA ALA A 151 -2.55 -6.19 2.25
C ALA A 151 -3.16 -7.55 1.88
N ILE A 152 -4.48 -7.69 2.07
CA ILE A 152 -5.25 -8.89 1.71
C ILE A 152 -5.22 -9.09 0.20
N GLY A 153 -5.39 -8.02 -0.60
CA GLY A 153 -5.33 -8.07 -2.06
C GLY A 153 -4.00 -8.62 -2.56
N VAL A 154 -2.88 -8.08 -2.06
CA VAL A 154 -1.53 -8.55 -2.40
C VAL A 154 -1.31 -10.00 -1.98
N PHE A 155 -1.63 -10.35 -0.73
CA PHE A 155 -1.43 -11.69 -0.21
C PHE A 155 -2.26 -12.73 -0.97
N ALA A 156 -3.57 -12.52 -1.06
CA ALA A 156 -4.49 -13.45 -1.69
C ALA A 156 -4.23 -13.57 -3.19
N GLY A 157 -4.03 -12.44 -3.89
CA GLY A 157 -3.70 -12.44 -5.31
C GLY A 157 -2.43 -13.23 -5.62
N HIS A 158 -1.39 -13.06 -4.80
CA HIS A 158 -0.13 -13.76 -4.97
C HIS A 158 -0.29 -15.27 -4.77
N CYS A 159 -0.92 -15.67 -3.66
CA CYS A 159 -1.14 -17.08 -3.34
C CYS A 159 -2.01 -17.77 -4.40
N VAL A 160 -3.12 -17.15 -4.82
CA VAL A 160 -4.00 -17.70 -5.86
C VAL A 160 -3.28 -17.83 -7.20
N TYR A 161 -2.53 -16.81 -7.61
CA TYR A 161 -1.78 -16.85 -8.87
C TYR A 161 -0.75 -17.98 -8.88
N PHE A 162 0.08 -18.11 -7.84
CA PHE A 162 1.12 -19.14 -7.79
C PHE A 162 0.55 -20.55 -7.60
N PHE A 163 -0.57 -20.68 -6.88
CA PHE A 163 -1.31 -21.94 -6.80
C PHE A 163 -1.82 -22.36 -8.18
N ALA A 164 -2.47 -21.47 -8.92
CA ALA A 164 -2.94 -21.75 -10.28
C ALA A 164 -1.77 -22.06 -11.24
N LYS A 165 -0.70 -21.26 -11.18
CA LYS A 165 0.52 -21.46 -11.98
C LYS A 165 1.16 -22.82 -11.70
N LYS A 166 1.18 -23.25 -10.44
CA LYS A 166 1.66 -24.58 -10.05
C LYS A 166 0.87 -25.68 -10.74
N HIS A 167 -0.46 -25.62 -10.73
CA HIS A 167 -1.30 -26.61 -11.41
C HIS A 167 -1.09 -26.66 -12.93
N VAL A 168 -0.87 -25.51 -13.57
CA VAL A 168 -0.61 -25.46 -15.03
C VAL A 168 0.77 -26.02 -15.37
N VAL A 169 1.82 -25.61 -14.64
CA VAL A 169 3.21 -26.01 -14.91
C VAL A 169 3.47 -27.47 -14.52
N ASP A 170 2.94 -27.93 -13.38
CA ASP A 170 3.12 -29.31 -12.90
C ASP A 170 2.39 -30.34 -13.79
N SER A 171 1.40 -29.93 -14.59
CA SER A 171 0.68 -30.82 -15.51
C SER A 171 1.48 -31.19 -16.78
N GLN A 172 2.47 -30.40 -17.21
CA GLN A 172 3.22 -30.61 -18.48
C GLN A 172 4.38 -31.65 -18.45
N GLY A 173 4.23 -32.81 -17.78
CA GLY A 173 5.15 -33.98 -17.80
C GLY A 173 6.71 -33.81 -17.88
N SER A 174 7.40 -34.15 -16.79
CA SER A 174 8.62 -35.00 -16.73
C SER A 174 10.07 -34.56 -17.08
N ASP A 175 10.41 -33.46 -17.75
CA ASP A 175 11.84 -33.20 -18.11
C ASP A 175 12.49 -31.96 -17.42
N GLY A 176 12.54 -31.95 -16.08
CA GLY A 176 13.34 -30.98 -15.32
C GLY A 176 12.61 -29.71 -14.86
N LYS A 177 11.34 -29.86 -14.46
CA LYS A 177 10.41 -28.75 -14.15
C LYS A 177 10.81 -27.84 -12.99
N VAL A 178 10.38 -26.58 -13.13
CA VAL A 178 10.33 -25.56 -12.08
C VAL A 178 9.30 -26.00 -11.03
N HIS A 179 9.76 -26.55 -9.91
CA HIS A 179 8.89 -26.86 -8.77
C HIS A 179 8.53 -25.57 -8.02
N ILE A 180 7.25 -25.20 -8.00
CA ILE A 180 6.76 -24.06 -7.23
C ILE A 180 6.57 -24.49 -5.77
N ASP A 181 7.40 -23.94 -4.89
CA ASP A 181 7.30 -24.11 -3.45
C ASP A 181 6.26 -23.14 -2.87
N MET A 182 5.04 -23.65 -2.63
CA MET A 182 3.96 -22.83 -2.10
C MET A 182 4.22 -22.31 -0.69
N GLU A 183 5.09 -22.94 0.11
CA GLU A 183 5.45 -22.41 1.43
C GLU A 183 6.25 -21.11 1.26
N LYS A 184 7.22 -21.10 0.34
CA LYS A 184 7.97 -19.90 -0.04
C LYS A 184 7.06 -18.80 -0.57
N GLU A 185 6.10 -19.13 -1.45
CA GLU A 185 5.18 -18.15 -2.01
C GLU A 185 4.22 -17.59 -0.94
N VAL A 186 3.71 -18.40 0.00
CA VAL A 186 2.88 -17.90 1.11
C VAL A 186 3.67 -16.92 1.99
N GLN A 187 4.92 -17.25 2.35
CA GLN A 187 5.77 -16.35 3.13
C GLN A 187 6.10 -15.06 2.36
N THR A 188 6.24 -15.17 1.04
CA THR A 188 6.44 -14.03 0.14
C THR A 188 5.23 -13.13 0.06
N GLY A 189 4.05 -13.70 -0.11
CA GLY A 189 2.78 -12.99 -0.06
C GLY A 189 2.61 -12.26 1.26
N LEU A 190 2.98 -12.88 2.38
CA LEU A 190 2.84 -12.29 3.71
C LEU A 190 3.81 -11.11 3.91
N LEU A 191 5.06 -11.24 3.45
CA LEU A 191 6.03 -10.15 3.48
C LEU A 191 5.54 -8.95 2.65
N LEU A 192 5.11 -9.20 1.41
CA LEU A 192 4.66 -8.14 0.49
C LEU A 192 3.32 -7.53 0.91
N GLY A 193 2.38 -8.35 1.40
CA GLY A 193 1.12 -7.88 1.96
C GLY A 193 1.34 -7.00 3.20
N SER A 194 2.31 -7.35 4.04
CA SER A 194 2.69 -6.50 5.18
C SER A 194 3.23 -5.15 4.72
N ALA A 195 4.05 -5.09 3.66
CA ALA A 195 4.51 -3.81 3.11
C ALA A 195 3.38 -2.99 2.46
N ALA A 196 2.48 -3.67 1.74
CA ALA A 196 1.30 -3.08 1.13
C ALA A 196 0.37 -2.47 2.19
N PHE A 197 0.21 -3.10 3.35
CA PHE A 197 -0.52 -2.53 4.49
C PHE A 197 -0.07 -1.11 4.84
N PHE A 198 1.24 -0.89 4.97
CA PHE A 198 1.79 0.44 5.31
C PHE A 198 1.52 1.46 4.19
N SER A 199 1.72 1.07 2.94
CA SER A 199 1.45 1.93 1.78
C SER A 199 -0.03 2.29 1.66
N GLY A 200 -0.92 1.30 1.69
CA GLY A 200 -2.36 1.48 1.60
C GLY A 200 -2.93 2.28 2.76
N THR A 201 -2.40 2.10 3.98
CA THR A 201 -2.77 2.91 5.16
C THR A 201 -2.33 4.36 5.00
N ALA A 202 -1.14 4.60 4.45
CA ALA A 202 -0.60 5.95 4.30
C ALA A 202 -1.27 6.74 3.16
N TRP A 203 -1.85 6.06 2.17
CA TRP A 203 -2.37 6.69 0.95
C TRP A 203 -3.39 7.79 1.23
N GLN A 204 -4.49 7.49 1.92
CA GLN A 204 -5.56 8.46 2.14
C GLN A 204 -5.11 9.67 2.98
N PRO A 205 -4.39 9.49 4.11
CA PRO A 205 -3.82 10.63 4.84
C PRO A 205 -2.90 11.52 4.01
N ILE A 206 -2.04 10.93 3.15
CA ILE A 206 -1.14 11.69 2.29
C ILE A 206 -1.92 12.49 1.25
N VAL A 207 -2.87 11.86 0.55
CA VAL A 207 -3.71 12.53 -0.45
C VAL A 207 -4.50 13.67 0.22
N ASN A 208 -5.17 13.41 1.35
CA ASN A 208 -5.92 14.43 2.08
C ASN A 208 -5.04 15.62 2.50
N ALA A 209 -3.81 15.35 2.98
CA ALA A 209 -2.90 16.42 3.39
C ALA A 209 -2.46 17.28 2.20
N LEU A 210 -2.07 16.64 1.09
CA LEU A 210 -1.62 17.35 -0.12
C LEU A 210 -2.76 18.11 -0.80
N GLN A 211 -3.95 17.52 -0.87
CA GLN A 211 -5.14 18.16 -1.40
C GLN A 211 -5.62 19.31 -0.50
N GLY A 212 -5.52 19.15 0.83
CA GLY A 212 -5.85 20.18 1.82
C GLY A 212 -4.88 21.37 1.80
N MET A 213 -3.69 21.20 1.24
CA MET A 213 -2.76 22.29 0.92
C MET A 213 -3.08 22.99 -0.41
N GLU A 214 -4.16 22.59 -1.09
CA GLU A 214 -4.60 23.14 -2.38
C GLU A 214 -3.51 23.07 -3.47
N LEU A 215 -2.69 22.01 -3.46
CA LEU A 215 -1.62 21.82 -4.45
C LEU A 215 -2.18 21.47 -5.84
N PRO A 216 -1.49 21.77 -6.95
CA PRO A 216 -1.92 21.31 -8.27
C PRO A 216 -1.89 19.78 -8.37
N PHE A 217 -2.71 19.20 -9.25
CA PHE A 217 -2.87 17.74 -9.37
C PHE A 217 -1.52 16.99 -9.50
N PHE A 218 -0.60 17.53 -10.30
CA PHE A 218 0.73 16.93 -10.49
C PHE A 218 1.53 16.83 -9.18
N GLN A 219 1.42 17.82 -8.30
CA GLN A 219 2.11 17.80 -7.01
C GLN A 219 1.46 16.81 -6.04
N VAL A 220 0.13 16.67 -6.05
CA VAL A 220 -0.56 15.62 -5.28
C VAL A 220 -0.15 14.23 -5.79
N PHE A 221 -0.16 14.03 -7.11
CA PHE A 221 0.30 12.81 -7.76
C PHE A 221 1.73 12.44 -7.35
N ALA A 222 2.68 13.38 -7.48
CA ALA A 222 4.09 13.14 -7.17
C ALA A 222 4.34 12.97 -5.67
N GLY A 223 3.66 13.75 -4.83
CA GLY A 223 3.75 13.65 -3.38
C GLY A 223 3.23 12.31 -2.87
N THR A 224 2.08 11.84 -3.39
CA THR A 224 1.53 10.52 -3.08
C THR A 224 2.45 9.41 -3.56
N TRP A 225 3.04 9.51 -4.75
CA TRP A 225 4.04 8.56 -5.25
C TRP A 225 5.20 8.41 -4.24
N ILE A 226 5.84 9.51 -3.85
CA ILE A 226 7.01 9.49 -2.97
C ILE A 226 6.63 9.01 -1.56
N GLY A 227 5.51 9.53 -1.02
CA GLY A 227 5.06 9.20 0.33
C GLY A 227 4.70 7.73 0.47
N CYS A 228 3.94 7.18 -0.48
CA CYS A 228 3.57 5.76 -0.46
C CYS A 228 4.75 4.84 -0.77
N ALA A 229 5.65 5.21 -1.69
CA ALA A 229 6.90 4.46 -1.90
C ALA A 229 7.72 4.35 -0.60
N THR A 230 7.81 5.44 0.15
CA THR A 230 8.52 5.49 1.44
C THR A 230 7.83 4.62 2.48
N ALA A 231 6.49 4.71 2.59
CA ALA A 231 5.70 3.87 3.49
C ALA A 231 5.84 2.37 3.16
N PHE A 232 5.78 2.00 1.88
CA PHE A 232 5.99 0.62 1.42
C PHE A 232 7.40 0.13 1.76
N TYR A 233 8.44 0.94 1.49
CA TYR A 233 9.82 0.61 1.86
C TYR A 233 9.96 0.37 3.36
N PHE A 234 9.42 1.28 4.18
CA PHE A 234 9.42 1.14 5.62
C PHE A 234 8.69 -0.14 6.08
N GLY A 235 7.55 -0.44 5.45
CA GLY A 235 6.80 -1.68 5.66
C GLY A 235 7.62 -2.94 5.36
N LEU A 236 8.34 -2.98 4.23
CA LEU A 236 9.26 -4.08 3.90
C LEU A 236 10.34 -4.26 4.96
N ARG A 237 10.98 -3.17 5.42
CA ARG A 237 12.03 -3.26 6.44
C ARG A 237 11.49 -3.77 7.78
N THR A 238 10.33 -3.27 8.18
CA THR A 238 9.66 -3.68 9.41
C THR A 238 9.25 -5.15 9.34
N ALA A 239 8.58 -5.55 8.27
CA ALA A 239 8.14 -6.93 8.07
C ALA A 239 9.32 -7.89 8.01
N ARG A 240 10.41 -7.57 7.31
CA ARG A 240 11.64 -8.40 7.34
C ARG A 240 12.20 -8.53 8.76
N THR A 241 12.20 -7.46 9.55
CA THR A 241 12.71 -7.49 10.94
C THR A 241 11.89 -8.42 11.82
N VAL A 242 10.56 -8.40 11.68
CA VAL A 242 9.64 -9.18 12.52
C VAL A 242 9.50 -10.62 12.03
N LEU A 243 9.41 -10.82 10.71
CA LEU A 243 9.05 -12.10 10.10
C LEU A 243 10.26 -13.00 9.81
N SER A 244 11.49 -12.49 9.76
CA SER A 244 12.66 -13.32 9.41
C SER A 244 13.01 -14.39 10.44
N GLY A 245 12.52 -14.26 11.68
CA GLY A 245 12.65 -15.31 12.69
C GLY A 245 11.72 -16.49 12.41
N PRO A 246 10.39 -16.29 12.44
CA PRO A 246 9.43 -17.37 12.24
C PRO A 246 9.31 -17.89 10.80
N LEU A 247 9.67 -17.10 9.77
CA LEU A 247 9.48 -17.45 8.36
C LEU A 247 10.83 -17.68 7.66
N LYS A 248 11.16 -18.95 7.41
CA LYS A 248 12.47 -19.37 6.88
C LYS A 248 12.86 -18.78 5.51
N HIS A 249 11.89 -18.35 4.71
CA HIS A 249 12.09 -17.73 3.40
C HIS A 249 12.09 -16.19 3.44
N VAL A 250 11.89 -15.58 4.61
CA VAL A 250 12.02 -14.13 4.78
C VAL A 250 13.41 -13.81 5.32
N HIS A 251 14.26 -13.26 4.46
CA HIS A 251 15.60 -12.84 4.88
C HIS A 251 15.56 -11.61 5.77
N TYR A 252 16.44 -11.61 6.79
CA TYR A 252 16.69 -10.46 7.66
C TYR A 252 17.05 -9.20 6.84
N PRO A 253 16.70 -7.99 7.30
CA PRO A 253 17.10 -6.75 6.66
C PRO A 253 18.62 -6.68 6.42
N SER A 254 19.05 -6.60 5.16
CA SER A 254 20.46 -6.43 4.77
C SER A 254 20.62 -5.21 3.86
N PHE A 255 21.87 -4.84 3.55
CA PHE A 255 22.12 -3.80 2.55
C PHE A 255 21.76 -4.27 1.14
N GLU A 256 21.99 -5.55 0.84
CA GLU A 256 21.73 -6.13 -0.48
C GLU A 256 20.24 -6.12 -0.81
N ASN A 257 19.40 -6.63 0.11
CA ASN A 257 17.95 -6.58 -0.09
C ASN A 257 17.38 -5.16 0.05
N SER A 258 18.04 -4.25 0.78
CA SER A 258 17.62 -2.83 0.81
C SER A 258 17.68 -2.18 -0.58
N ARG A 259 18.63 -2.55 -1.43
CA ARG A 259 18.73 -2.02 -2.80
C ARG A 259 17.57 -2.46 -3.68
N THR A 260 17.23 -3.75 -3.62
CA THR A 260 16.08 -4.28 -4.37
C THR A 260 14.77 -3.75 -3.80
N ASP A 261 14.61 -3.75 -2.47
CA ASP A 261 13.46 -3.17 -1.76
C ASP A 261 13.20 -1.72 -2.22
N LYS A 262 14.23 -0.86 -2.29
CA LYS A 262 14.09 0.53 -2.78
C LYS A 262 13.56 0.62 -4.20
N SER A 263 14.09 -0.20 -5.12
CA SER A 263 13.64 -0.20 -6.52
C SER A 263 12.20 -0.69 -6.66
N LEU A 264 11.80 -1.69 -5.87
CA LEU A 264 10.41 -2.16 -5.83
C LEU A 264 9.49 -1.08 -5.26
N SER A 265 9.86 -0.48 -4.13
CA SER A 265 9.12 0.62 -3.50
C SER A 265 8.88 1.79 -4.46
N LEU A 266 9.87 2.14 -5.28
CA LEU A 266 9.72 3.21 -6.27
C LEU A 266 8.68 2.86 -7.34
N ALA A 267 8.61 1.60 -7.79
CA ALA A 267 7.59 1.13 -8.71
C ALA A 267 6.18 1.10 -8.07
N ILE A 268 6.10 0.71 -6.79
CA ILE A 268 4.85 0.78 -6.00
C ILE A 268 4.38 2.23 -5.85
N GLY A 269 5.31 3.17 -5.62
CA GLY A 269 5.00 4.60 -5.65
C GLY A 269 4.28 5.00 -6.94
N GLY A 270 4.74 4.50 -8.08
CA GLY A 270 4.08 4.72 -9.38
C GLY A 270 2.64 4.23 -9.43
N ALA A 271 2.39 3.03 -8.89
CA ALA A 271 1.04 2.49 -8.75
C ALA A 271 0.14 3.43 -7.93
N THR A 272 0.63 3.87 -6.77
CA THR A 272 -0.14 4.72 -5.85
C THR A 272 -0.34 6.15 -6.35
N GLY A 273 0.61 6.69 -7.11
CA GLY A 273 0.47 7.99 -7.77
C GLY A 273 -0.63 7.95 -8.83
N PHE A 274 -0.63 6.94 -9.70
CA PHE A 274 -1.70 6.76 -10.70
C PHE A 274 -3.07 6.56 -10.05
N PHE A 275 -3.11 5.94 -8.87
CA PHE A 275 -4.34 5.76 -8.13
C PHE A 275 -5.00 7.09 -7.72
N VAL A 276 -4.23 8.17 -7.52
CA VAL A 276 -4.76 9.54 -7.33
C VAL A 276 -5.63 9.96 -8.52
N GLY A 277 -5.29 9.52 -9.72
CA GLY A 277 -6.05 9.82 -10.95
C GLY A 277 -7.48 9.28 -10.94
N THR A 278 -7.81 8.34 -10.05
CA THR A 278 -9.17 7.81 -9.89
C THR A 278 -10.12 8.81 -9.23
N ASP A 279 -9.61 9.78 -8.48
CA ASP A 279 -10.41 10.84 -7.88
C ASP A 279 -10.86 11.84 -8.96
N ALA A 280 -12.08 11.64 -9.44
CA ALA A 280 -12.68 12.51 -10.45
C ALA A 280 -13.10 13.88 -9.91
N THR A 281 -13.08 14.08 -8.60
CA THR A 281 -13.59 15.29 -7.95
C THR A 281 -12.50 16.33 -7.73
N TYR A 282 -11.24 15.90 -7.58
CA TYR A 282 -10.13 16.80 -7.30
C TYR A 282 -9.52 17.39 -8.56
N LEU A 283 -9.67 18.72 -8.72
CA LEU A 283 -9.13 19.52 -9.84
C LEU A 283 -9.28 18.81 -11.21
N PRO A 284 -10.50 18.50 -11.66
CA PRO A 284 -10.74 17.65 -12.83
C PRO A 284 -10.12 18.22 -14.13
N ALA A 285 -9.95 19.54 -14.23
CA ALA A 285 -9.28 20.18 -15.37
C ALA A 285 -7.76 19.94 -15.40
N GLU A 286 -7.15 19.61 -14.26
CA GLU A 286 -5.71 19.33 -14.12
C GLU A 286 -5.38 17.84 -14.04
N ASN A 287 -6.36 17.00 -13.69
CA ASN A 287 -6.21 15.55 -13.60
C ASN A 287 -6.02 14.94 -14.99
N PHE A 288 -4.76 14.88 -15.45
CA PHE A 288 -4.38 14.31 -16.74
C PHE A 288 -4.65 12.80 -16.86
N LEU A 289 -5.01 12.12 -15.76
CA LEU A 289 -5.36 10.70 -15.73
C LEU A 289 -6.87 10.44 -15.74
N LEU A 290 -7.68 11.49 -15.60
CA LEU A 290 -9.13 11.40 -15.42
C LEU A 290 -9.81 10.57 -16.51
N ASN A 291 -9.46 10.79 -17.77
CA ASN A 291 -10.07 10.09 -18.90
C ASN A 291 -9.55 8.66 -19.11
N VAL A 292 -8.52 8.24 -18.35
CA VAL A 292 -7.91 6.90 -18.48
C VAL A 292 -8.32 6.01 -17.32
N VAL A 293 -8.31 6.56 -16.10
CA VAL A 293 -8.51 5.80 -14.86
C VAL A 293 -9.48 6.48 -13.88
N GLY A 294 -10.23 7.49 -14.30
CA GLY A 294 -11.19 8.18 -13.44
C GLY A 294 -12.36 7.29 -13.01
N ILE A 295 -12.71 7.33 -11.71
CA ILE A 295 -13.96 6.76 -11.21
C ILE A 295 -15.01 7.86 -11.20
N HIS A 296 -15.83 7.88 -12.26
CA HIS A 296 -16.88 8.89 -12.43
C HIS A 296 -18.12 8.60 -11.58
N GLU A 297 -18.88 9.67 -11.27
CA GLU A 297 -20.18 9.54 -10.61
C GLU A 297 -21.11 8.59 -11.39
N GLY A 298 -21.85 7.74 -10.66
CA GLY A 298 -22.74 6.75 -11.24
C GLY A 298 -22.08 5.43 -11.67
N MET A 299 -20.75 5.32 -11.57
CA MET A 299 -20.07 4.03 -11.74
C MET A 299 -20.48 3.06 -10.63
N SER A 300 -20.74 1.79 -10.99
CA SER A 300 -21.06 0.77 -10.00
C SER A 300 -19.86 0.50 -9.07
N PRO A 301 -20.08 0.07 -7.82
CA PRO A 301 -18.99 -0.24 -6.90
C PRO A 301 -17.96 -1.22 -7.47
N VAL A 302 -18.42 -2.28 -8.15
CA VAL A 302 -17.54 -3.28 -8.79
C VAL A 302 -16.71 -2.65 -9.90
N ASN A 303 -17.30 -1.82 -10.74
CA ASN A 303 -16.55 -1.12 -11.80
C ASN A 303 -15.53 -0.16 -11.20
N GLY A 304 -15.86 0.54 -10.11
CA GLY A 304 -14.91 1.36 -9.37
C GLY A 304 -13.71 0.57 -8.87
N CYS A 305 -13.93 -0.63 -8.31
CA CYS A 305 -12.84 -1.51 -7.89
C CYS A 305 -11.98 -2.02 -9.07
N LEU A 306 -12.59 -2.33 -10.22
CA LEU A 306 -11.86 -2.72 -11.43
C LEU A 306 -10.99 -1.57 -11.95
N VAL A 307 -11.54 -0.35 -12.02
CA VAL A 307 -10.79 0.85 -12.41
C VAL A 307 -9.65 1.13 -11.43
N ALA A 308 -9.88 0.99 -10.12
CA ALA A 308 -8.84 1.12 -9.10
C ALA A 308 -7.69 0.12 -9.33
N GLY A 309 -7.98 -1.17 -9.50
CA GLY A 309 -6.97 -2.20 -9.80
C GLY A 309 -6.24 -1.98 -11.13
N SER A 310 -6.95 -1.50 -12.15
CA SER A 310 -6.34 -1.13 -13.44
C SER A 310 -5.43 0.09 -13.32
N SER A 311 -5.81 1.08 -12.52
CA SER A 311 -5.03 2.31 -12.33
C SER A 311 -3.69 2.05 -11.65
N THR A 312 -3.69 1.26 -10.58
CA THR A 312 -2.47 0.84 -9.89
C THR A 312 -1.58 0.01 -10.81
N SER A 313 -2.18 -0.88 -11.60
CA SER A 313 -1.47 -1.70 -12.58
C SER A 313 -0.77 -0.84 -13.64
N LEU A 314 -1.48 0.13 -14.21
CA LEU A 314 -0.91 1.05 -15.20
C LEU A 314 0.25 1.87 -14.62
N GLY A 315 0.08 2.39 -13.39
CA GLY A 315 1.12 3.15 -12.72
C GLY A 315 2.37 2.33 -12.42
N PHE A 316 2.19 1.09 -11.93
CA PHE A 316 3.29 0.15 -11.70
C PHE A 316 4.01 -0.21 -13.00
N LEU A 317 3.28 -0.55 -14.06
CA LEU A 317 3.86 -0.87 -15.37
C LEU A 317 4.66 0.30 -15.92
N THR A 318 4.14 1.52 -15.80
CA THR A 318 4.81 2.75 -16.28
C THR A 318 6.12 2.98 -15.51
N ALA A 319 6.06 2.96 -14.18
CA ALA A 319 7.24 3.13 -13.34
C ALA A 319 8.27 2.02 -13.57
N GLN A 320 7.83 0.77 -13.58
CA GLN A 320 8.72 -0.38 -13.73
C GLN A 320 9.34 -0.46 -15.13
N THR A 321 8.61 -0.11 -16.19
CA THR A 321 9.16 -0.02 -17.55
C THR A 321 10.26 1.03 -17.62
N THR A 322 10.05 2.17 -16.98
CA THR A 322 11.06 3.24 -16.87
C THR A 322 12.31 2.72 -16.13
N LEU A 323 12.13 2.05 -14.99
CA LEU A 323 13.24 1.46 -14.24
C LEU A 323 13.99 0.40 -15.06
N ASN A 324 13.27 -0.51 -15.72
CA ASN A 324 13.84 -1.57 -16.58
C ASN A 324 14.69 -0.98 -17.72
N THR A 325 14.31 0.19 -18.24
CA THR A 325 15.01 0.85 -19.36
C THR A 325 16.25 1.60 -18.90
N ILE A 326 16.20 2.24 -17.72
CA ILE A 326 17.29 3.10 -17.24
C ILE A 326 18.38 2.31 -16.51
N TYR A 327 18.01 1.28 -15.73
CA TYR A 327 18.96 0.59 -14.87
C TYR A 327 19.56 -0.67 -15.52
N PRO A 328 20.89 -0.87 -15.40
CA PRO A 328 21.54 -2.07 -15.93
C PRO A 328 21.14 -3.32 -15.14
N THR A 329 21.38 -4.50 -15.72
CA THR A 329 21.12 -5.81 -15.09
C THR A 329 21.78 -5.96 -13.73
N GLY A 330 21.08 -6.61 -12.81
CA GLY A 330 21.51 -6.86 -11.43
C GLY A 330 21.37 -5.67 -10.48
N ARG A 331 20.60 -4.64 -10.87
CA ARG A 331 20.33 -3.45 -10.04
C ARG A 331 18.89 -3.34 -9.57
N LEU A 332 17.94 -3.97 -10.26
CA LEU A 332 16.52 -3.92 -9.97
C LEU A 332 16.07 -5.16 -9.21
N TRP A 333 14.92 -5.05 -8.55
CA TRP A 333 14.31 -6.17 -7.82
C TRP A 333 13.89 -7.33 -8.74
N ASN A 334 13.56 -7.08 -10.01
CA ASN A 334 13.11 -8.10 -10.97
C ASN A 334 14.26 -8.69 -11.82
N ASP A 335 15.51 -8.56 -11.38
CA ASP A 335 16.69 -9.07 -12.09
C ASP A 335 17.04 -10.55 -11.81
N GLY A 336 16.20 -11.27 -11.04
CA GLY A 336 16.37 -12.73 -10.89
C GLY A 336 17.68 -13.16 -10.25
N LYS A 337 18.05 -12.55 -9.11
CA LYS A 337 19.17 -13.04 -8.29
C LYS A 337 18.72 -14.11 -7.31
#